data_AF-A0A1F8W7W8-F1
#
_entry.id   AF-A0A1F8W7W8-F1
#
_cell.length_a   1.000
_cell.length_b   1.000
_cell.length_c   1.000
_cell.angle_alpha   90.00
_cell.angle_beta   90.00
_cell.angle_gamma   90.00
#
_symmetry.space_group_name_H-M   'P 1'
#
loop_
_entity.id
_entity.type
_entity.pdbx_description
1 polymer ?
#
loop_
_entity_poly.entity_id
_entity_poly.type
_entity_poly.pdbx_seq_one_letter_code
_entity_poly.pdbx_strand_id
1 'polypeptide(L)'
;MLAKITSKNQLTLPKSVTQAVGATEYFDVEARAGQIILTPVRIQRGDAVRAKLAELDLTPADVADAVAWARSAAAAPRLAAEPAPAYGATAGKAKPAARKKAPARKPAAKKPKA
;
A
#
# COMPACT_ATOMS: atom_id res chain seq x y z
N MET A 1 -3.06 22.46 -29.78
CA MET A 1 -4.39 22.89 -29.30
C MET A 1 -4.21 24.22 -28.56
N LEU A 2 -5.12 25.17 -28.75
CA LEU A 2 -5.06 26.50 -28.13
C LEU A 2 -6.05 26.54 -26.96
N ALA A 3 -5.61 27.01 -25.80
CA ALA A 3 -6.46 27.24 -24.63
C ALA A 3 -6.98 28.68 -24.63
N LYS A 4 -8.20 28.90 -24.14
CA LYS A 4 -8.82 30.24 -24.03
C LYS A 4 -8.82 30.70 -22.58
N ILE A 5 -8.54 31.97 -22.36
CA ILE A 5 -8.72 32.64 -21.07
C ILE A 5 -10.21 32.97 -20.89
N THR A 6 -10.79 32.58 -19.76
CA THR A 6 -12.18 32.93 -19.40
C THR A 6 -12.24 34.26 -18.62
N SER A 7 -13.44 34.82 -18.47
CA SER A 7 -13.69 36.08 -17.76
C SER A 7 -13.27 36.08 -16.28
N LYS A 8 -12.96 34.91 -15.70
CA LYS A 8 -12.49 34.77 -14.32
C LYS A 8 -10.99 34.44 -14.24
N ASN A 9 -10.23 34.80 -15.26
CA ASN A 9 -8.80 34.45 -15.40
C ASN A 9 -8.55 32.93 -15.28
N GLN A 10 -9.49 32.12 -15.77
CA GLN A 10 -9.33 30.66 -15.76
C GLN A 10 -8.65 30.23 -17.06
N LEU A 11 -7.66 29.34 -16.93
CA LEU A 11 -6.99 28.68 -18.05
C LEU A 11 -7.56 27.27 -18.22
N THR A 12 -8.22 27.01 -19.34
CA THR A 12 -8.79 25.68 -19.64
C THR A 12 -7.77 24.83 -20.39
N LEU A 13 -7.35 23.72 -19.79
CA LEU A 13 -6.40 22.79 -20.42
C LEU A 13 -7.11 21.58 -21.04
N PRO A 14 -6.64 21.06 -22.20
CA PRO A 14 -7.15 19.83 -22.77
C PRO A 14 -6.96 18.64 -21.83
N LYS A 15 -7.95 17.75 -21.76
CA LYS A 15 -7.92 16.55 -20.91
C LYS A 15 -6.73 15.63 -21.20
N SER A 16 -6.31 15.55 -22.46
CA SER A 16 -5.13 14.77 -22.86
C SER A 16 -3.84 15.27 -22.20
N VAL A 17 -3.69 16.60 -22.05
CA VAL A 17 -2.51 17.21 -21.43
C VAL A 17 -2.53 16.97 -19.93
N THR A 18 -3.66 17.20 -19.26
CA THR A 18 -3.76 16.98 -17.80
C THR A 18 -3.60 15.52 -17.40
N GLN A 19 -4.03 14.57 -18.24
CA GLN A 19 -3.79 13.15 -18.01
C GLN A 19 -2.31 12.75 -18.12
N ALA A 20 -1.55 13.37 -19.02
CA ALA A 20 -0.13 13.05 -19.20
C ALA A 20 0.72 13.44 -17.99
N VAL A 21 0.35 14.52 -17.29
CA VAL A 21 1.04 14.99 -16.05
C VAL A 21 0.59 14.22 -14.79
N GLY A 22 -0.44 13.37 -14.90
CA GLY A 22 -0.96 12.54 -13.81
C GLY A 22 -2.12 13.18 -13.05
N ALA A 23 -2.83 12.36 -12.26
CA ALA A 23 -3.94 12.83 -11.43
C ALA A 23 -3.39 13.70 -10.28
N THR A 24 -3.67 14.99 -10.33
CA THR A 24 -3.28 15.96 -9.30
C THR A 24 -4.35 17.04 -9.21
N GLU A 25 -4.66 17.43 -7.97
CA GLU A 25 -5.69 18.42 -7.64
C GLU A 25 -5.16 19.85 -7.69
N TYR A 26 -3.85 20.05 -7.50
CA TYR A 26 -3.21 21.36 -7.38
C TYR A 26 -1.96 21.48 -8.24
N PHE A 27 -1.78 22.63 -8.89
CA PHE A 27 -0.57 22.93 -9.64
C PHE A 27 0.12 24.13 -9.00
N ASP A 28 1.43 24.06 -8.88
CA ASP A 28 2.25 25.24 -8.69
C ASP A 28 2.37 25.98 -10.03
N VAL A 29 2.28 27.30 -9.99
CA VAL A 29 2.16 28.16 -11.17
C VAL A 29 3.31 29.15 -11.17
N GLU A 30 4.25 28.98 -12.08
CA GLU A 30 5.37 29.90 -12.27
C GLU A 30 5.36 30.48 -13.68
N ALA A 31 5.74 31.76 -13.81
CA ALA A 31 6.02 32.37 -15.10
C ALA A 31 7.53 32.40 -15.34
N ARG A 32 8.03 31.72 -16.38
CA ARG A 32 9.44 31.74 -16.78
C ARG A 32 9.56 32.02 -18.27
N ALA A 33 10.30 33.08 -18.63
CA ALA A 33 10.58 33.46 -20.03
C ALA A 33 9.32 33.55 -20.92
N GLY A 34 8.22 34.09 -20.39
CA GLY A 34 6.94 34.22 -21.11
C GLY A 34 6.14 32.92 -21.22
N GLN A 35 6.57 31.84 -20.56
CA GLN A 35 5.84 30.58 -20.45
C GLN A 35 5.27 30.42 -19.04
N ILE A 36 4.06 29.86 -18.96
CA ILE A 36 3.47 29.43 -17.70
C ILE A 36 3.85 27.96 -17.49
N ILE A 37 4.60 27.68 -16.43
CA ILE A 37 4.95 26.33 -16.01
C ILE A 37 3.94 25.90 -14.95
N LEU A 38 3.32 24.75 -15.20
CA LEU A 38 2.37 24.12 -14.28
C LEU A 38 2.99 22.84 -13.74
N THR A 39 3.44 22.88 -12.50
CA THR A 39 4.06 21.73 -11.85
C THR A 39 3.02 21.03 -10.98
N PRO A 40 2.70 19.74 -11.21
CA PRO A 40 1.76 19.02 -10.36
C PRO A 40 2.26 18.96 -8.91
N VAL A 41 1.48 19.50 -7.98
CA VAL A 41 1.77 19.41 -6.55
C VAL A 41 0.79 18.43 -5.92
N ARG A 42 1.35 17.35 -5.35
CA ARG A 42 0.57 16.45 -4.51
C ARG A 42 0.56 17.03 -3.11
N ILE A 43 -0.61 17.47 -2.64
CA ILE A 43 -0.78 17.78 -1.22
C ILE A 43 -0.68 16.46 -0.47
N GLN A 44 0.50 16.16 0.06
CA GLN A 44 0.69 15.01 0.91
C GLN A 44 0.00 15.30 2.24
N ARG A 45 -1.21 14.76 2.43
CA ARG A 45 -1.84 14.71 3.77
C ARG A 45 -0.92 14.03 4.79
N GLY A 46 0.03 13.21 4.35
CA GLY A 46 1.06 12.61 5.20
C GLY A 46 1.93 13.63 5.93
N ASP A 47 2.25 14.78 5.32
CA ASP A 47 3.01 15.84 6.00
C ASP A 47 2.14 16.58 7.01
N ALA A 48 0.86 16.80 6.70
CA ALA A 48 -0.09 17.33 7.67
C ALA A 48 -0.28 16.36 8.86
N VAL A 49 -0.30 15.06 8.60
CA VAL A 49 -0.35 14.01 9.64
C VAL A 49 0.94 14.00 10.45
N ARG A 50 2.12 14.05 9.81
CA ARG A 50 3.42 14.13 10.51
C ARG A 50 3.55 15.41 11.35
N ALA A 51 3.10 16.54 10.84
CA ALA A 51 3.06 17.80 11.57
C ALA A 51 2.11 17.72 12.78
N LYS A 52 0.94 17.10 12.61
CA LYS A 52 0.00 16.87 13.71
C LYS A 52 0.52 15.88 14.75
N LEU A 53 1.23 14.84 14.34
CA LEU A 53 1.92 13.93 15.27
C LEU A 53 3.00 14.66 16.06
N ALA A 54 3.79 15.51 15.40
CA ALA A 54 4.81 16.33 16.05
C ALA A 54 4.21 17.36 17.04
N GLU A 55 3.07 17.97 16.70
CA GLU A 55 2.34 18.89 17.60
C GLU A 55 1.81 18.17 18.85
N LEU A 56 1.57 16.86 18.76
CA LEU A 56 1.16 16.02 19.88
C LEU A 56 2.36 15.37 20.61
N ASP A 57 3.57 15.82 20.33
CA ASP A 57 4.83 15.26 20.84
C ASP A 57 5.00 13.74 20.57
N LEU A 58 4.31 13.21 19.56
CA LEU A 58 4.43 11.82 19.14
C LEU A 58 5.61 11.68 18.18
N THR A 59 6.66 11.04 18.68
CA THR A 59 7.90 10.84 17.95
C THR A 59 7.84 9.61 17.05
N PRO A 60 8.77 9.46 16.09
CA PRO A 60 8.88 8.23 15.30
C PRO A 60 9.08 6.97 16.15
N ALA A 61 9.68 7.10 17.35
CA ALA A 61 9.86 5.99 18.28
C ALA A 61 8.51 5.53 18.84
N ASP A 62 7.64 6.45 19.25
CA ASP A 62 6.30 6.14 19.78
C ASP A 62 5.44 5.40 18.74
N VAL A 63 5.57 5.79 17.47
CA VAL A 63 4.90 5.11 16.36
C VAL A 63 5.46 3.70 16.16
N ALA A 64 6.78 3.52 16.25
CA ALA A 64 7.42 2.22 16.13
C ALA A 64 6.99 1.28 17.28
N ASP A 65 6.94 1.78 18.51
CA ASP A 65 6.52 1.03 19.69
C ASP A 65 5.04 0.67 19.63
N ALA A 66 4.17 1.58 19.20
CA ALA A 66 2.75 1.30 18.97
C ALA A 66 2.54 0.21 17.91
N VAL A 67 3.31 0.24 16.82
CA VAL A 67 3.25 -0.79 15.77
C VAL A 67 3.78 -2.14 16.28
N ALA A 68 4.88 -2.14 17.05
CA ALA A 68 5.43 -3.34 17.66
C ALA A 68 4.43 -3.97 18.65
N TRP A 69 3.79 -3.15 19.49
CA TRP A 69 2.74 -3.56 20.41
C TRP A 69 1.51 -4.12 19.67
N ALA A 70 1.00 -3.42 18.66
CA ALA A 70 -0.17 -3.87 17.89
C ALA A 70 0.08 -5.22 17.19
N ARG A 71 1.30 -5.44 16.68
CA ARG A 71 1.68 -6.70 16.02
C ARG A 71 1.97 -7.84 16.99
N SER A 72 2.40 -7.55 18.22
CA SER A 72 2.63 -8.58 19.24
C SER A 72 1.33 -9.09 19.86
N ALA A 73 0.27 -8.28 19.92
CA ALA A 73 -1.06 -8.73 20.32
C ALA A 73 -1.71 -9.74 19.35
N ALA A 74 -1.31 -9.74 18.07
CA ALA A 74 -1.79 -10.72 17.08
C ALA A 74 -1.05 -12.08 17.16
N ALA A 75 0.04 -12.17 17.92
CA ALA A 75 0.87 -13.39 17.99
C ALA A 75 0.43 -14.38 19.08
N ALA A 76 -0.37 -13.95 20.06
CA ALA A 76 -0.93 -14.86 21.06
C ALA A 76 -2.35 -15.26 20.64
N PRO A 77 -2.62 -16.53 20.28
CA PRO A 77 -3.99 -17.00 20.26
C PRO A 77 -4.53 -16.81 21.68
N ARG A 78 -5.57 -15.98 21.85
CA ARG A 78 -6.34 -15.95 23.10
C ARG A 78 -7.00 -17.32 23.25
N LEU A 79 -6.28 -18.26 23.85
CA LEU A 79 -6.88 -19.45 24.43
C LEU A 79 -7.72 -18.94 25.60
N ALA A 80 -9.04 -19.08 25.48
CA ALA A 80 -9.94 -18.82 26.60
C ALA A 80 -9.42 -19.62 27.81
N ALA A 81 -9.34 -18.97 28.97
CA ALA A 81 -8.96 -19.63 30.21
C ALA A 81 -10.12 -20.52 30.67
N GLU A 82 -10.34 -21.64 29.97
CA GLU A 82 -11.22 -22.69 30.46
C GLU A 82 -10.45 -23.53 31.49
N PRO A 83 -11.05 -23.82 32.66
CA PRO A 83 -10.43 -24.71 33.63
C PRO A 83 -10.27 -26.11 33.03
N ALA A 84 -9.13 -26.75 33.30
CA ALA A 84 -8.82 -28.09 32.79
C ALA A 84 -9.96 -29.07 33.14
N PRO A 85 -10.48 -29.84 32.17
CA PRO A 85 -11.57 -30.77 32.43
C PRO A 85 -11.11 -31.83 33.43
N ALA A 86 -11.87 -32.02 34.50
CA ALA A 86 -11.56 -32.94 35.60
C ALA A 86 -11.72 -34.44 35.24
N TYR A 87 -11.75 -34.80 33.96
CA TYR A 87 -11.80 -36.20 33.53
C TYR A 87 -10.70 -36.51 32.51
N GLY A 88 -10.04 -37.66 32.71
CA GLY A 88 -8.89 -38.07 31.92
C GLY A 88 -9.23 -38.34 30.45
N ALA A 89 -9.00 -37.35 29.59
CA ALA A 89 -9.03 -37.54 28.15
C ALA A 89 -7.73 -38.24 27.72
N THR A 90 -7.84 -39.51 27.34
CA THR A 90 -6.72 -40.25 26.75
C THR A 90 -6.36 -39.63 25.39
N ALA A 91 -5.08 -39.28 25.23
CA ALA A 91 -4.55 -38.71 24.00
C ALA A 91 -4.70 -39.71 22.83
N GLY A 92 -5.67 -39.47 21.95
CA GLY A 92 -5.78 -40.17 20.68
C GLY A 92 -4.58 -39.86 19.79
N LYS A 93 -3.74 -40.86 19.52
CA LYS A 93 -2.60 -40.77 18.59
C LYS A 93 -3.10 -40.33 17.20
N ALA A 94 -2.66 -39.16 16.73
CA ALA A 94 -2.86 -38.73 15.36
C ALA A 94 -2.09 -39.64 14.38
N LYS A 95 -2.79 -40.20 13.38
CA LYS A 95 -2.20 -40.98 12.29
C LYS A 95 -1.78 -40.03 11.16
N PRO A 96 -0.51 -40.03 10.70
CA PRO A 96 -0.10 -39.12 9.64
C PRO A 96 -0.69 -39.55 8.28
N ALA A 97 -1.28 -38.58 7.59
CA ALA A 97 -1.87 -38.75 6.26
C ALA A 97 -0.79 -38.97 5.19
N ALA A 98 -1.02 -39.96 4.31
CA ALA A 98 -0.13 -40.34 3.23
C ALA A 98 0.03 -39.22 2.18
N ARG A 99 1.29 -38.90 1.84
CA ARG A 99 1.67 -37.95 0.77
C ARG A 99 1.26 -38.51 -0.59
N LYS A 100 0.39 -37.82 -1.34
CA LYS A 100 0.12 -38.10 -2.76
C LYS A 100 1.32 -37.63 -3.61
N LYS A 101 1.87 -38.55 -4.40
CA LYS A 101 2.95 -38.36 -5.37
C LYS A 101 2.44 -37.50 -6.55
N ALA A 102 3.13 -36.41 -6.89
CA ALA A 102 2.85 -35.63 -8.10
C ALA A 102 3.44 -36.34 -9.35
N PRO A 103 2.74 -36.39 -10.50
CA PRO A 103 3.28 -36.99 -11.71
C PRO A 103 4.26 -36.04 -12.43
N ALA A 104 5.37 -36.61 -12.89
CA ALA A 104 6.46 -35.94 -13.59
C ALA A 104 6.04 -35.39 -14.96
N ARG A 105 6.41 -34.13 -15.24
CA ARG A 105 6.35 -33.53 -16.59
C ARG A 105 7.52 -34.07 -17.45
N LYS A 106 7.22 -34.66 -18.60
CA LYS A 106 8.19 -35.00 -19.65
C LYS A 106 8.83 -33.72 -20.24
N PRO A 107 10.15 -33.67 -20.49
CA PRO A 107 10.75 -32.57 -21.24
C PRO A 107 10.51 -32.71 -22.75
N ALA A 108 10.25 -31.58 -23.40
CA ALA A 108 9.95 -31.44 -24.82
C ALA A 108 11.15 -31.82 -25.71
N ALA A 109 10.86 -32.51 -26.81
CA ALA A 109 11.81 -32.91 -27.82
C ALA A 109 12.34 -31.70 -28.62
N LYS A 110 13.66 -31.69 -28.86
CA LYS A 110 14.39 -30.78 -29.74
C LYS A 110 13.83 -30.82 -31.17
N LYS A 111 13.54 -29.64 -31.75
CA LYS A 111 13.43 -29.43 -33.20
C LYS A 111 14.81 -29.56 -33.85
N PRO A 112 14.97 -30.29 -34.98
CA PRO A 112 16.15 -30.16 -35.82
C PRO A 112 16.00 -28.95 -36.76
N LYS A 113 17.15 -28.36 -37.08
CA LYS A 113 17.34 -27.21 -37.95
C LYS A 113 17.69 -27.74 -39.35
N ALA A 114 16.93 -27.34 -40.36
CA ALA A 114 17.31 -27.27 -41.77
C ALA A 114 16.34 -26.28 -42.45
#